data_AF-A0A291RS13-F1
#
_entry.id   AF-A0A291RS13-F1
#
_cell.length_a   1.000
_cell.length_b   1.000
_cell.length_c   1.000
_cell.angle_alpha   90.00
_cell.angle_beta   90.00
_cell.angle_gamma   90.00
#
_symmetry.space_group_name_H-M   'P 1'
#
loop_
_entity.id
_entity.type
_entity.pdbx_description
1 polymer ?
#
loop_
_entity_poly.entity_id
_entity_poly.type
_entity_poly.pdbx_seq_one_letter_code
_entity_poly.pdbx_strand_id
1 'polypeptide(L)'
;MIGSSADYRRSHYRRMRAGNWSSKSSILFQKINNVRNENVPRYRPDTGYTKSSFSEGGGNCVEVKFANECVLIRDSKYSGPADEQPTLPIPAASWPLFLGVVLSGESGTLDSGVSIVVHQDRSATVTTANVTLDYTPDEWDAFTKGVADGQFAHP
;
A
#
# COMPACT_ATOMS: atom_id res chain seq x y z
N MET A 1 -46.21 -7.63 -20.48
CA MET A 1 -45.44 -7.82 -21.73
C MET A 1 -45.43 -6.50 -22.48
N ILE A 2 -44.27 -6.16 -23.05
CA ILE A 2 -43.95 -5.11 -24.04
C ILE A 2 -44.19 -3.64 -23.66
N GLY A 3 -43.06 -2.93 -23.51
CA GLY A 3 -42.99 -1.49 -23.26
C GLY A 3 -42.87 -0.65 -24.53
N SER A 4 -42.71 0.66 -24.33
CA SER A 4 -42.12 1.62 -25.28
C SER A 4 -42.09 3.01 -24.65
N SER A 5 -40.93 3.69 -24.68
CA SER A 5 -40.76 4.93 -25.47
C SER A 5 -39.43 5.62 -25.17
N ALA A 6 -38.69 5.90 -26.25
CA ALA A 6 -37.81 7.05 -26.55
C ALA A 6 -36.62 7.31 -25.59
N ASP A 7 -35.40 7.66 -25.99
CA ASP A 7 -34.75 8.21 -27.18
C ASP A 7 -33.31 7.62 -27.19
N TYR A 8 -32.63 7.33 -28.30
CA TYR A 8 -31.89 8.33 -29.07
C TYR A 8 -31.16 7.63 -30.25
N ARG A 9 -31.11 8.32 -31.39
CA ARG A 9 -30.70 7.81 -32.70
C ARG A 9 -29.17 7.82 -32.91
N ARG A 10 -28.65 6.67 -33.39
CA ARG A 10 -27.90 6.46 -34.66
C ARG A 10 -26.79 7.47 -35.07
N SER A 11 -25.53 7.02 -35.20
CA SER A 11 -24.82 6.84 -36.49
C SER A 11 -23.27 6.97 -36.44
N HIS A 12 -22.61 5.92 -36.94
CA HIS A 12 -21.52 5.89 -37.93
C HIS A 12 -20.44 7.00 -38.00
N TYR A 13 -19.18 6.60 -37.84
CA TYR A 13 -18.03 6.98 -38.69
C TYR A 13 -17.04 5.79 -38.73
N ARG A 14 -17.04 4.94 -39.78
CA ARG A 14 -16.24 4.99 -41.03
C ARG A 14 -14.75 5.36 -40.89
N ARG A 15 -13.93 4.30 -40.88
CA ARG A 15 -12.71 4.03 -41.66
C ARG A 15 -12.32 5.11 -42.70
N MET A 16 -11.14 5.70 -42.55
CA MET A 16 -10.33 6.21 -43.66
C MET A 16 -8.93 5.58 -43.65
N ARG A 17 -8.47 5.18 -44.84
CA ARG A 17 -7.17 4.59 -45.14
C ARG A 17 -6.11 5.68 -45.37
N ALA A 18 -4.88 5.31 -45.00
CA ALA A 18 -3.60 5.56 -45.68
C ALA A 18 -3.47 6.82 -46.55
N GLY A 19 -2.84 7.84 -45.97
CA GLY A 19 -2.13 8.91 -46.69
C GLY A 19 -0.62 8.68 -46.58
N ASN A 20 0.00 8.57 -47.73
CA ASN A 20 1.41 8.33 -48.02
C ASN A 20 2.32 9.47 -47.52
N TRP A 21 3.23 9.21 -46.57
CA TRP A 21 4.41 10.05 -46.35
C TRP A 21 5.67 9.25 -46.68
N SER A 22 6.21 9.60 -47.85
CA SER A 22 7.44 9.10 -48.43
C SER A 22 8.67 9.52 -47.62
N SER A 23 9.64 8.61 -47.59
CA SER A 23 10.97 8.67 -46.99
C SER A 23 11.60 10.05 -46.85
N LYS A 24 11.92 10.41 -45.61
CA LYS A 24 13.22 11.01 -45.25
C LYS A 24 13.55 10.72 -43.79
N SER A 25 14.68 10.05 -43.62
CA SER A 25 15.52 10.03 -42.42
C SER A 25 15.16 9.03 -41.32
N SER A 26 15.56 7.78 -41.59
CA SER A 26 16.16 6.88 -40.60
C SER A 26 17.02 7.66 -39.61
N ILE A 27 16.65 7.60 -38.32
CA ILE A 27 17.48 7.76 -37.10
C ILE A 27 16.53 7.84 -35.87
N LEU A 28 15.26 8.24 -36.04
CA LEU A 28 14.33 8.39 -34.89
C LEU A 28 13.64 7.09 -34.45
N PHE A 29 13.37 6.14 -35.34
CA PHE A 29 12.64 4.90 -35.00
C PHE A 29 13.51 3.77 -34.42
N GLN A 30 14.83 3.85 -34.51
CA GLN A 30 15.71 2.86 -33.87
C GLN A 30 15.91 3.13 -32.37
N LYS A 31 15.66 4.37 -31.91
CA LYS A 31 16.03 4.84 -30.58
C LYS A 31 15.06 4.45 -29.47
N ILE A 32 13.87 3.96 -29.81
CA ILE A 32 12.85 3.48 -28.86
C ILE A 32 13.09 2.04 -28.40
N ASN A 33 13.90 1.25 -29.11
CA ASN A 33 14.05 -0.19 -28.82
C ASN A 33 15.35 -0.57 -28.11
N ASN A 34 16.22 0.38 -27.72
CA ASN A 34 17.51 0.04 -27.12
C ASN A 34 17.94 0.94 -25.95
N VAL A 35 16.99 1.48 -25.20
CA VAL A 35 17.31 2.17 -23.94
C VAL A 35 17.16 1.16 -22.81
N ARG A 36 18.21 0.35 -22.61
CA ARG A 36 18.51 -0.21 -21.27
C ARG A 36 18.97 0.98 -20.43
N ASN A 37 18.05 1.57 -19.68
CA ASN A 37 18.39 2.65 -18.74
C ASN A 37 17.87 2.29 -17.36
N GLU A 38 18.83 2.05 -16.49
CA GLU A 38 18.72 1.50 -15.14
C GLU A 38 18.38 2.60 -14.11
N ASN A 39 17.69 3.66 -14.52
CA ASN A 39 17.33 4.80 -13.67
C ASN A 39 16.03 5.48 -14.12
N VAL A 40 14.94 4.72 -14.23
CA VAL A 40 13.59 5.29 -14.24
C VAL A 40 13.09 5.27 -12.80
N PRO A 41 12.79 6.43 -12.17
CA PRO A 41 12.04 6.41 -10.91
C PRO A 41 10.75 5.65 -11.18
N ARG A 42 10.58 4.49 -10.54
CA ARG A 42 9.30 3.80 -10.60
C ARG A 42 8.29 4.79 -10.07
N TYR A 43 7.38 5.27 -10.92
CA TYR A 43 6.17 5.93 -10.47
C TYR A 43 5.36 4.87 -9.71
N ARG A 44 5.71 4.66 -8.43
CA ARG A 44 4.80 4.08 -7.47
C ARG A 44 3.80 5.20 -7.21
N PRO A 45 2.51 5.04 -7.55
CA PRO A 45 1.52 5.99 -7.04
C PRO A 45 1.75 6.06 -5.53
N ASP A 46 1.92 7.27 -5.00
CA ASP A 46 2.11 7.43 -3.57
C ASP A 46 0.88 6.83 -2.87
N THR A 47 1.09 5.64 -2.31
CA THR A 47 0.01 4.93 -1.63
C THR A 47 -0.35 5.64 -0.32
N GLY A 48 0.46 6.60 0.14
CA GLY A 48 0.35 7.27 1.44
C GLY A 48 0.89 6.43 2.59
N TYR A 49 1.51 5.28 2.31
CA TYR A 49 2.14 4.43 3.32
C TYR A 49 3.59 4.84 3.57
N THR A 50 3.93 4.95 4.84
CA THR A 50 5.27 5.19 5.35
C THR A 50 5.70 3.99 6.17
N LYS A 51 7.01 3.75 6.25
CA LYS A 51 7.58 2.71 7.11
C LYS A 51 8.59 3.34 8.06
N SER A 52 8.97 2.60 9.09
CA SER A 52 10.02 3.03 10.02
C SER A 52 11.33 3.28 9.28
N SER A 53 12.07 4.33 9.67
CA SER A 53 13.42 4.59 9.15
C SER A 53 14.42 3.50 9.55
N PHE A 54 14.09 2.70 10.58
CA PHE A 54 14.90 1.58 11.05
C PHE A 54 14.70 0.29 10.23
N SER A 55 13.74 0.29 9.30
CA SER A 55 13.48 -0.87 8.46
C SER A 55 14.47 -0.94 7.28
N GLU A 56 15.48 -1.81 7.40
CA GLU A 56 16.48 -2.06 6.37
C GLU A 56 15.87 -2.74 5.12
N GLY A 57 16.56 -2.66 3.97
CA GLY A 57 16.03 -2.84 2.61
C GLY A 57 15.51 -4.23 2.19
N GLY A 58 15.05 -5.07 3.13
CA GLY A 58 14.59 -6.45 2.89
C GLY A 58 13.13 -6.61 2.42
N GLY A 59 12.35 -5.52 2.33
CA GLY A 59 10.96 -5.59 1.84
C GLY A 59 9.93 -6.15 2.83
N ASN A 60 10.34 -6.39 4.08
CA ASN A 60 9.57 -6.96 5.17
C ASN A 60 9.45 -5.89 6.26
N CYS A 61 8.42 -5.07 6.20
CA CYS A 61 8.27 -3.88 7.04
C CYS A 61 6.81 -3.69 7.43
N VAL A 62 6.58 -3.19 8.64
CA VAL A 62 5.31 -2.59 9.02
C VAL A 62 5.15 -1.28 8.24
N GLU A 63 4.12 -1.20 7.41
CA GLU A 63 3.75 0.02 6.69
C GLU A 63 2.52 0.64 7.33
N VAL A 64 2.58 1.96 7.53
CA VAL A 64 1.56 2.77 8.21
C VAL A 64 1.06 3.87 7.28
N LYS A 65 -0.26 4.03 7.18
CA LYS A 65 -0.90 5.14 6.48
C LYS A 65 -1.94 5.79 7.37
N PHE A 66 -1.83 7.10 7.55
CA PHE A 66 -2.89 7.90 8.16
C PHE A 66 -4.01 8.13 7.13
N ALA A 67 -5.22 7.70 7.47
CA ALA A 67 -6.44 8.00 6.74
C ALA A 67 -7.43 8.71 7.70
N ASN A 68 -8.51 9.28 7.16
CA ASN A 68 -9.40 10.18 7.89
C ASN A 68 -9.75 9.71 9.31
N GLU A 69 -10.39 8.55 9.46
CA GLU A 69 -10.87 8.04 10.75
C GLU A 69 -10.05 6.85 11.26
N CYS A 70 -9.02 6.42 10.53
CA CYS A 70 -8.24 5.23 10.83
C CYS A 70 -6.77 5.42 10.48
N VAL A 71 -5.92 4.74 11.22
CA VAL A 71 -4.56 4.42 10.80
C VAL A 71 -4.57 3.01 10.21
N LEU A 72 -4.11 2.89 8.98
CA LEU A 72 -4.03 1.62 8.26
C LEU A 72 -2.63 1.04 8.44
N ILE A 73 -2.54 -0.18 8.95
CA ILE A 73 -1.28 -0.94 8.98
C ILE A 73 -1.35 -2.12 8.02
N ARG A 74 -0.24 -2.41 7.36
CA ARG A 74 -0.10 -3.60 6.50
C ARG A 74 1.31 -4.13 6.55
N ASP A 75 1.50 -5.28 5.91
CA ASP A 75 2.81 -5.91 5.75
C ASP A 75 3.31 -5.72 4.31
N SER A 76 4.50 -5.12 4.15
CA SER A 76 5.10 -4.88 2.84
C SER A 76 5.56 -6.17 2.13
N LYS A 77 5.67 -7.31 2.82
CA LYS A 77 6.10 -8.59 2.22
C LYS A 77 5.04 -9.26 1.36
N TYR A 78 3.79 -8.78 1.44
CA TYR A 78 2.70 -9.29 0.62
C TYR A 78 2.99 -9.08 -0.86
N SER A 79 3.01 -10.19 -1.63
CA SER A 79 3.36 -10.21 -3.06
C SER A 79 2.18 -10.53 -3.99
N GLY A 80 0.95 -10.56 -3.47
CA GLY A 80 -0.27 -10.79 -4.26
C GLY A 80 -0.83 -9.52 -4.90
N PRO A 81 -2.06 -9.57 -5.45
CA PRO A 81 -2.73 -8.41 -6.04
C PRO A 81 -2.91 -7.26 -5.03
N ALA A 82 -2.67 -6.03 -5.46
CA ALA A 82 -2.67 -4.87 -4.55
C ALA A 82 -4.04 -4.61 -3.88
N ASP A 83 -5.12 -4.96 -4.56
CA ASP A 83 -6.50 -4.90 -4.07
C ASP A 83 -6.87 -6.02 -3.09
N GLU A 84 -6.03 -7.06 -3.00
CA GLU A 84 -6.16 -8.17 -2.06
C GLU A 84 -5.18 -8.06 -0.87
N GLN A 85 -4.31 -7.04 -0.84
CA GLN A 85 -3.32 -6.87 0.23
C GLN A 85 -4.00 -6.64 1.59
N PRO A 86 -3.79 -7.53 2.58
CA PRO A 86 -4.40 -7.37 3.90
C PRO A 86 -3.97 -6.05 4.55
N THR A 87 -4.96 -5.24 4.90
CA THR A 87 -4.77 -3.95 5.57
C THR A 87 -5.64 -3.94 6.81
N LEU A 88 -5.00 -3.77 7.97
CA LEU A 88 -5.66 -3.75 9.27
C LEU A 88 -5.97 -2.30 9.65
N PRO A 89 -7.25 -1.91 9.75
CA PRO A 89 -7.63 -0.57 10.19
C PRO A 89 -7.64 -0.48 11.72
N ILE A 90 -7.00 0.56 12.24
CA ILE A 90 -7.03 0.93 13.66
C ILE A 90 -7.72 2.29 13.76
N PRO A 91 -8.80 2.47 14.54
CA PRO A 91 -9.43 3.77 14.69
C PRO A 91 -8.42 4.83 15.13
N ALA A 92 -8.47 6.03 14.53
CA ALA A 92 -7.51 7.10 14.83
C ALA A 92 -7.51 7.47 16.32
N ALA A 93 -8.68 7.44 16.98
CA ALA A 93 -8.81 7.66 18.42
C ALA A 93 -8.12 6.59 19.28
N SER A 94 -7.99 5.37 18.77
CA SER A 94 -7.29 4.26 19.45
C SER A 94 -5.79 4.24 19.18
N TRP A 95 -5.31 5.01 18.19
CA TRP A 95 -3.91 4.96 17.75
C TRP A 95 -2.91 5.28 18.86
N PRO A 96 -3.09 6.33 19.70
CA PRO A 96 -2.17 6.58 20.81
C PRO A 96 -2.10 5.43 21.81
N LEU A 97 -3.22 4.74 22.07
CA LEU A 97 -3.26 3.57 22.95
C LEU A 97 -2.54 2.38 22.32
N PHE A 98 -2.71 2.19 21.01
CA PHE A 98 -1.99 1.17 20.25
C PHE A 98 -0.49 1.38 20.35
N LEU A 99 -0.01 2.61 20.13
CA LEU A 99 1.40 2.96 20.29
C LEU A 99 1.89 2.74 21.73
N GLY A 100 1.06 3.05 22.73
CA GLY A 100 1.37 2.77 24.13
C GLY A 100 1.60 1.30 24.43
N VAL A 101 0.79 0.40 23.85
CA VAL A 101 0.99 -1.06 23.97
C VAL A 101 2.25 -1.52 23.22
N VAL A 102 2.52 -0.97 22.03
CA VAL A 102 3.76 -1.28 21.29
C VAL A 102 4.99 -0.91 22.13
N LEU A 103 4.96 0.25 22.78
CA LEU A 103 6.06 0.75 23.61
C LEU A 103 6.24 0.00 24.93
N SER A 104 5.19 -0.62 25.47
CA SER A 104 5.34 -1.45 26.68
C SER A 104 6.07 -2.76 26.38
N GLY A 105 6.07 -3.21 25.12
CA GLY A 105 6.62 -4.51 24.71
C GLY A 105 5.75 -5.69 25.16
N GLU A 106 4.57 -5.42 25.70
CA GLU A 106 3.65 -6.42 26.24
C GLU A 106 2.49 -6.68 25.27
N SER A 107 1.83 -7.82 25.44
CA SER A 107 0.56 -8.09 24.75
C SER A 107 -0.57 -7.24 25.33
N GLY A 108 -1.55 -6.90 24.51
CA GLY A 108 -2.70 -6.10 24.95
C GLY A 108 -3.86 -6.10 23.97
N THR A 109 -5.04 -5.77 24.49
CA THR A 109 -6.27 -5.62 23.70
C THR A 109 -6.85 -4.23 23.93
N LEU A 110 -7.21 -3.57 22.84
CA LEU A 110 -7.87 -2.27 22.85
C LEU A 110 -9.39 -2.45 22.79
N ASP A 111 -10.15 -1.51 23.38
CA ASP A 111 -11.62 -1.50 23.32
C ASP A 111 -12.17 -1.48 21.89
N SER A 112 -11.37 -1.02 20.92
CA SER A 112 -11.69 -1.08 19.49
C SER A 112 -11.63 -2.49 18.88
N GLY A 113 -11.32 -3.53 19.67
CA GLY A 113 -11.21 -4.91 19.20
C GLY A 113 -9.90 -5.23 18.48
N VAL A 114 -8.89 -4.34 18.59
CA VAL A 114 -7.53 -4.60 18.11
C VAL A 114 -6.77 -5.35 19.20
N SER A 115 -6.22 -6.51 18.89
CA SER A 115 -5.38 -7.32 19.77
C SER A 115 -3.96 -7.33 19.26
N ILE A 116 -3.00 -7.17 20.16
CA ILE A 116 -1.56 -7.29 19.91
C ILE A 116 -1.05 -8.43 20.79
N VAL A 117 -0.49 -9.46 20.17
CA VAL A 117 0.19 -10.55 20.87
C VAL A 117 1.67 -10.44 20.54
N VAL A 118 2.49 -10.17 21.56
CA VAL A 118 3.95 -10.23 21.47
C VAL A 118 4.40 -11.61 21.93
N HIS A 119 5.09 -12.34 21.06
CA HIS A 119 5.54 -13.70 21.32
C HIS A 119 6.92 -13.72 22.00
N GLN A 120 7.30 -14.89 22.53
CA GLN A 120 8.57 -15.06 23.26
C GLN A 120 9.82 -14.76 22.42
N ASP A 121 9.75 -14.97 21.10
CA ASP A 121 10.82 -14.66 20.15
C ASP A 121 10.84 -13.17 19.73
N ARG A 122 9.93 -12.36 20.29
CA ARG A 122 9.69 -10.94 19.99
C ARG A 122 9.04 -10.68 18.62
N SER A 123 8.55 -11.72 17.95
CA SER A 123 7.59 -11.54 16.86
C SER A 123 6.27 -11.01 17.42
N ALA A 124 5.42 -10.46 16.55
CA ALA A 124 4.12 -9.94 16.96
C ALA A 124 3.02 -10.30 15.98
N THR A 125 1.86 -10.65 16.53
CA THR A 125 0.62 -10.83 15.79
C THR A 125 -0.33 -9.69 16.14
N VAL A 126 -0.82 -8.96 15.13
CA VAL A 126 -1.85 -7.93 15.31
C VAL A 126 -3.13 -8.40 14.64
N THR A 127 -4.23 -8.41 15.39
CA THR A 127 -5.50 -8.99 14.93
C THR A 127 -6.67 -8.04 15.17
N THR A 128 -7.58 -8.02 14.20
CA THR A 128 -8.95 -7.50 14.32
C THR A 128 -9.93 -8.62 13.97
N ALA A 129 -11.24 -8.34 13.97
CA ALA A 129 -12.25 -9.33 13.56
C ALA A 129 -12.03 -9.92 12.15
N ASN A 130 -11.39 -9.16 11.24
CA ASN A 130 -11.32 -9.53 9.81
C ASN A 130 -9.88 -9.72 9.29
N VAL A 131 -8.87 -9.21 10.00
CA VAL A 131 -7.48 -9.17 9.51
C VAL A 131 -6.54 -9.57 10.63
N THR A 132 -5.61 -10.46 10.30
CA THR A 132 -4.45 -10.84 11.12
C THR A 132 -3.18 -10.55 10.34
N LEU A 133 -2.22 -9.88 10.97
CA LEU A 133 -0.90 -9.61 10.44
C LEU A 133 0.16 -10.19 11.37
N ASP A 134 1.09 -10.96 10.82
CA ASP A 134 2.17 -11.60 11.56
C ASP A 134 3.52 -10.98 11.16
N TYR A 135 4.16 -10.33 12.11
CA TYR A 135 5.43 -9.65 11.95
C TYR A 135 6.55 -10.47 12.59
N THR A 136 7.64 -10.63 11.85
CA THR A 136 8.89 -11.20 12.35
C THR A 136 9.48 -10.34 13.48
N PRO A 137 10.41 -10.88 14.28
CA PRO A 137 11.09 -10.10 15.32
C PRO A 137 11.76 -8.83 14.78
N ASP A 138 12.40 -8.91 13.60
CA ASP A 138 13.10 -7.77 13.02
C ASP A 138 12.13 -6.69 12.50
N GLU A 139 11.01 -7.10 11.90
CA GLU A 139 9.94 -6.19 11.47
C GLU A 139 9.35 -5.42 12.66
N TRP A 140 9.04 -6.15 13.72
CA TRP A 140 8.41 -5.58 14.91
C TRP A 140 9.37 -4.71 15.72
N ASP A 141 10.64 -5.09 15.83
CA ASP A 141 11.68 -4.29 16.48
C ASP A 141 11.91 -2.97 15.73
N ALA A 142 12.02 -3.00 14.40
CA ALA A 142 12.16 -1.79 13.59
C ALA A 142 10.94 -0.87 13.72
N PHE A 143 9.73 -1.42 13.75
CA PHE A 143 8.51 -0.65 13.98
C PHE A 143 8.49 -0.02 15.37
N THR A 144 8.79 -0.80 16.42
CA THR A 144 8.84 -0.34 17.81
C THR A 144 9.85 0.80 18.00
N LYS A 145 11.03 0.71 17.36
CA LYS A 145 12.02 1.81 17.32
C LYS A 145 11.47 3.07 16.65
N GLY A 146 10.75 2.91 15.54
CA GLY A 146 10.08 4.04 14.87
C GLY A 146 8.99 4.68 15.74
N VAL A 147 8.23 3.87 16.49
CA VAL A 147 7.26 4.38 17.48
C VAL A 147 7.95 5.14 18.61
N ALA A 148 9.04 4.60 19.17
CA ALA A 148 9.81 5.24 20.23
C ALA A 148 10.45 6.57 19.78
N ASP A 149 10.82 6.67 18.50
CA ASP A 149 11.33 7.88 17.85
C ASP A 149 10.21 8.86 17.44
N GLY A 150 8.95 8.51 17.69
CA GLY A 150 7.79 9.38 17.41
C GLY A 150 7.38 9.47 15.94
N GLN A 151 7.92 8.61 15.07
CA GLN A 151 7.69 8.64 13.60
C GLN A 151 6.22 8.44 13.21
N PHE A 152 5.42 7.91 14.14
CA PHE A 152 4.00 7.64 13.92
C PHE A 152 3.09 8.34 14.95
N ALA A 153 3.58 9.34 15.68
CA ALA A 153 2.79 10.00 16.74
C ALA A 153 1.70 10.95 16.21
N HIS A 154 1.79 11.38 14.94
CA HIS A 154 0.84 12.31 14.28
C HIS A 154 0.74 11.97 12.78
N PRO A 155 -0.37 12.31 12.09
CA PRO A 155 -0.33 12.53 10.64
C PRO A 155 0.59 13.70 10.25
#